data_AF-A0A8C9E4K0-F1
#
_entry.id   AF-A0A8C9E4K0-F1
#
_cell.length_a   1.000
_cell.length_b   1.000
_cell.length_c   1.000
_cell.angle_alpha   90.00
_cell.angle_beta   90.00
_cell.angle_gamma   90.00
#
_symmetry.space_group_name_H-M   'P 1'
#
loop_
_entity.id
_entity.type
_entity.pdbx_description
1 polymer ?
#
loop_
_entity_poly.entity_id
_entity_poly.type
_entity_poly.pdbx_seq_one_letter_code
_entity_poly.pdbx_strand_id
1 'polypeptide(L)'
;MLCGKKKKGGGGGEAVQSNPNTWVNHVSSTTLLGENYEDDDLVNSDEVMKKPFPVQIVLAHEDDHNFELDEEALEQILLQEHIRDLHIVVVSVAGAFRKGKSFLLDFMLRCMYNKDSQMENNSLKRDCR
;
A
#
# COMPACT_ATOMS: atom_id res chain seq x y z
N MET A 1 52.26 26.70 7.77
CA MET A 1 52.78 27.31 6.51
C MET A 1 51.64 28.07 5.85
N LEU A 2 51.77 29.39 5.70
CA LEU A 2 50.88 30.21 4.87
C LEU A 2 51.28 30.07 3.40
N CYS A 3 50.29 29.96 2.52
CA CYS A 3 50.35 30.36 1.11
C CYS A 3 48.89 30.42 0.62
N GLY A 4 48.32 31.41 -0.06
CA GLY A 4 48.75 32.67 -0.66
C GLY A 4 47.55 33.16 -1.50
N LYS A 5 47.28 34.47 -1.55
CA LYS A 5 46.12 35.10 -2.22
C LYS A 5 46.21 35.02 -3.76
N LYS A 6 45.06 34.89 -4.46
CA LYS A 6 44.86 35.43 -5.83
C LYS A 6 43.43 35.97 -6.02
N LYS A 7 43.31 36.98 -6.88
CA LYS A 7 42.32 38.09 -6.89
C LYS A 7 41.47 38.08 -8.18
N LYS A 8 40.19 38.45 -8.02
CA LYS A 8 39.18 39.03 -8.95
C LYS A 8 38.89 38.39 -10.32
N GLY A 9 37.60 38.08 -10.52
CA GLY A 9 36.87 38.15 -11.78
C GLY A 9 35.37 38.17 -11.46
N GLY A 10 34.66 39.23 -11.85
CA GLY A 10 33.24 39.41 -11.58
C GLY A 10 32.38 38.68 -12.62
N GLY A 11 31.20 38.25 -12.18
CA GLY A 11 30.12 37.75 -13.02
C GLY A 11 28.87 37.66 -12.15
N GLY A 12 27.87 38.50 -12.43
CA GLY A 12 26.59 38.46 -11.74
C GLY A 12 25.86 37.16 -12.03
N GLY A 13 25.19 36.63 -11.02
CA GLY A 13 24.30 35.49 -11.08
C GLY A 13 23.67 35.30 -9.71
N GLU A 14 22.35 35.45 -9.65
CA GLU A 14 21.50 35.26 -8.45
C GLU A 14 21.85 33.98 -7.69
N ALA A 15 22.22 34.14 -6.42
CA ALA A 15 22.30 33.02 -5.49
C ALA A 15 20.88 32.75 -4.94
N VAL A 16 20.16 31.83 -5.57
CA VAL A 16 18.98 31.21 -4.96
C VAL A 16 19.49 30.31 -3.83
N GLN A 17 19.17 30.68 -2.59
CA GLN A 17 19.41 29.86 -1.41
C GLN A 17 18.51 28.62 -1.49
N SER A 18 19.07 27.44 -1.74
CA SER A 18 18.37 26.18 -1.59
C SER A 18 18.25 25.83 -0.10
N ASN A 19 17.02 25.84 0.41
CA ASN A 19 16.68 25.31 1.72
C ASN A 19 16.85 23.77 1.72
N PRO A 20 17.52 23.14 2.72
CA PRO A 20 17.79 21.71 2.70
C PRO A 20 16.60 20.76 3.00
N ASN A 21 15.36 21.26 3.08
CA ASN A 21 14.25 20.46 3.64
C ASN A 21 13.10 20.14 2.65
N THR A 22 13.40 19.87 1.38
CA THR A 22 12.38 19.35 0.46
C THR A 22 12.77 17.94 -0.01
N TRP A 23 12.57 16.94 0.85
CA TRP A 23 12.54 15.55 0.40
C TRP A 23 11.16 15.27 -0.20
N VAL A 24 11.00 15.68 -1.46
CA VAL A 24 9.96 15.12 -2.32
C VAL A 24 10.24 13.63 -2.48
N ASN A 25 9.24 12.81 -2.20
CA ASN A 25 9.28 11.37 -2.41
C ASN A 25 9.44 11.08 -3.90
N HIS A 26 10.68 10.85 -4.32
CA HIS A 26 11.02 10.30 -5.63
C HIS A 26 11.74 8.97 -5.41
N VAL A 27 10.97 7.90 -5.20
CA VAL A 27 11.50 6.56 -5.43
C VAL A 27 11.36 6.28 -6.91
N SER A 28 12.45 6.51 -7.66
CA SER A 28 12.55 6.00 -9.03
C SER A 28 12.65 4.49 -9.00
N SER A 29 11.77 3.87 -9.77
CA SER A 29 11.85 2.49 -10.21
C SER A 29 13.22 2.14 -10.77
N THR A 30 13.76 1.00 -10.35
CA THR A 30 14.71 0.21 -11.15
C THR A 30 14.00 -1.03 -11.66
N THR A 31 13.68 -1.01 -12.95
CA THR A 31 13.49 -2.19 -13.81
C THR A 31 14.88 -2.83 -14.01
N LEU A 32 15.11 -4.15 -14.15
CA LEU A 32 14.58 -5.09 -15.14
C LEU A 32 14.94 -6.53 -14.70
N LEU A 33 14.02 -7.48 -14.85
CA LEU A 33 14.12 -8.54 -15.87
C LEU A 33 12.69 -9.02 -16.17
N GLY A 34 12.36 -9.05 -17.45
CA GLY A 34 11.02 -9.19 -17.97
C GLY A 34 10.42 -10.56 -17.78
N GLU A 35 9.12 -10.56 -17.44
CA GLU A 35 8.18 -11.58 -17.86
C GLU A 35 7.04 -10.83 -18.56
N ASN A 36 6.83 -11.16 -19.83
CA ASN A 36 5.75 -10.64 -20.64
C ASN A 36 4.42 -11.15 -20.03
N TYR A 37 3.59 -10.23 -19.57
CA TYR A 37 2.17 -10.48 -19.39
C TYR A 37 1.47 -9.68 -20.48
N GLU A 38 0.88 -10.39 -21.42
CA GLU A 38 0.07 -9.78 -22.47
C GLU A 38 -1.05 -9.00 -21.79
N ASP A 39 -1.14 -7.72 -22.14
CA ASP A 39 -2.16 -6.80 -21.68
C ASP A 39 -3.33 -6.91 -22.67
N ASP A 40 -4.20 -7.91 -22.45
CA ASP A 40 -5.47 -8.06 -23.14
C ASP A 40 -6.57 -7.23 -22.44
N ASP A 41 -6.36 -5.92 -22.41
CA ASP A 41 -7.38 -4.93 -22.05
C ASP A 41 -8.47 -4.84 -23.14
N LEU A 42 -9.37 -5.85 -23.15
CA LEU A 42 -10.68 -5.72 -23.78
C LEU A 42 -11.58 -4.89 -22.87
N VAL A 43 -11.74 -3.62 -23.25
CA VAL A 43 -12.74 -2.68 -22.73
C VAL A 43 -14.13 -3.33 -22.65
N ASN A 44 -14.64 -3.48 -21.43
CA ASN A 44 -16.07 -3.63 -21.17
C ASN A 44 -16.43 -2.62 -20.09
N SER A 45 -17.23 -1.62 -20.45
CA SER A 45 -17.49 -0.41 -19.67
C SER A 45 -18.51 -0.59 -18.54
N ASP A 46 -18.57 -1.75 -17.89
CA ASP A 46 -19.40 -1.96 -16.71
C ASP A 46 -18.57 -2.66 -15.62
N GLU A 47 -18.19 -1.89 -14.59
CA GLU A 47 -17.65 -2.30 -13.29
C GLU A 47 -16.35 -3.16 -13.30
N VAL A 48 -15.20 -2.52 -13.52
CA VAL A 48 -13.90 -3.12 -13.23
C VAL A 48 -13.76 -3.29 -11.71
N MET A 49 -14.06 -4.49 -11.20
CA MET A 49 -13.83 -4.83 -9.79
C MET A 49 -12.33 -4.70 -9.47
N LYS A 50 -11.97 -3.60 -8.80
CA LYS A 50 -10.59 -3.33 -8.36
C LYS A 50 -10.13 -4.43 -7.42
N LYS A 51 -8.95 -5.02 -7.71
CA LYS A 51 -8.33 -6.05 -6.86
C LYS A 51 -8.19 -5.55 -5.40
N PRO A 52 -8.47 -6.40 -4.38
CA PRO A 52 -8.31 -6.01 -2.98
C PRO A 52 -6.85 -5.66 -2.66
N PHE A 53 -6.65 -4.66 -1.81
CA PHE A 53 -5.34 -4.12 -1.43
C PHE A 53 -5.34 -3.69 0.05
N PRO A 54 -4.17 -3.62 0.71
CA PRO A 54 -4.09 -3.17 2.11
C PRO A 54 -4.45 -1.68 2.23
N VAL A 55 -5.27 -1.33 3.22
CA VAL A 55 -5.62 0.06 3.55
C VAL A 55 -5.02 0.42 4.91
N GLN A 56 -4.22 1.48 4.94
CA GLN A 56 -3.62 1.99 6.18
C GLN A 56 -4.65 2.87 6.90
N ILE A 57 -5.12 2.43 8.08
CA ILE A 57 -6.13 3.16 8.85
C ILE A 57 -5.55 3.91 10.05
N VAL A 58 -4.30 3.63 10.44
CA VAL A 58 -3.63 4.34 11.55
C VAL A 58 -2.35 4.99 11.03
N LEU A 59 -2.26 6.30 11.12
CA LEU A 59 -1.07 7.07 10.79
C LEU A 59 -0.22 7.22 12.05
N ALA A 60 1.08 6.91 11.94
CA ALA A 60 2.03 7.08 13.02
C ALA A 60 2.96 8.24 12.67
N HIS A 61 2.99 9.27 13.52
CA HIS A 61 3.89 10.40 13.35
C HIS A 61 5.19 10.12 14.09
N GLU A 62 6.29 10.06 13.33
CA GLU A 62 7.61 9.72 13.87
C GLU A 62 8.12 10.76 14.88
N ASP A 63 7.76 12.03 14.66
CA ASP A 63 8.28 13.17 15.41
C ASP A 63 7.49 13.45 16.70
N ASP A 64 6.16 13.33 16.64
CA ASP A 64 5.27 13.77 17.73
C ASP A 64 4.78 12.63 18.62
N HIS A 65 5.24 11.40 18.38
CA HIS A 65 4.78 10.17 19.05
C HIS A 65 3.25 10.04 19.09
N ASN A 66 2.58 10.64 18.11
CA ASN A 66 1.13 10.69 17.99
C ASN A 66 0.65 9.66 16.97
N PHE A 67 -0.55 9.14 17.21
CA PHE A 67 -1.25 8.27 16.27
C PHE A 67 -2.56 8.93 15.87
N GLU A 68 -2.83 8.96 14.57
CA GLU A 68 -4.08 9.47 14.02
C GLU A 68 -4.82 8.35 13.31
N LEU A 69 -6.15 8.36 13.42
CA LEU A 69 -7.02 7.41 12.74
C LEU A 69 -7.51 8.06 11.45
N ASP A 70 -7.37 7.34 10.34
CA ASP A 70 -8.04 7.69 9.09
C ASP A 70 -9.49 7.19 9.16
N GLU A 71 -10.37 8.04 9.69
CA GLU A 71 -11.79 7.74 9.86
C GLU A 71 -12.47 7.51 8.50
N GLU A 72 -12.15 8.32 7.49
CA GLU A 72 -12.74 8.21 6.15
C GLU A 72 -12.42 6.86 5.51
N ALA A 73 -11.16 6.41 5.57
CA ALA A 73 -10.76 5.11 5.05
C ALA A 73 -11.42 3.94 5.79
N LEU A 74 -11.59 4.06 7.11
CA LEU A 74 -12.22 3.01 7.92
C LEU A 74 -13.74 2.94 7.66
N GLU A 75 -14.41 4.08 7.54
CA GLU A 75 -15.84 4.16 7.20
C GLU A 75 -16.13 3.54 5.84
N GLN A 76 -15.28 3.79 4.83
CA GLN A 76 -15.41 3.19 3.50
C GLN A 76 -15.34 1.66 3.52
N ILE A 77 -14.70 1.05 4.51
CA ILE A 77 -14.59 -0.41 4.64
C ILE A 77 -15.77 -0.97 5.46
N LEU A 78 -16.07 -0.37 6.61
CA LEU A 78 -17.00 -0.97 7.58
C LEU A 78 -18.46 -0.54 7.40
N LEU A 79 -18.74 0.62 6.78
CA LEU A 79 -20.11 1.14 6.62
C LEU A 79 -20.73 0.80 5.26
N GLN A 80 -20.12 -0.11 4.50
CA GLN A 80 -20.70 -0.63 3.27
C GLN A 80 -22.04 -1.32 3.55
N GLU A 81 -23.04 -1.11 2.69
CA GLU A 81 -24.41 -1.61 2.91
C GLU A 81 -24.48 -3.11 3.15
N HIS A 82 -23.61 -3.90 2.51
CA HIS A 82 -23.58 -5.35 2.64
C HIS A 82 -22.79 -5.88 3.86
N ILE A 83 -22.09 -5.02 4.60
CA ILE A 83 -21.23 -5.41 5.73
C ILE A 83 -21.70 -4.80 7.05
N ARG A 84 -22.21 -3.56 7.04
CA ARG A 84 -22.43 -2.74 8.25
C ARG A 84 -23.32 -3.36 9.32
N ASP A 85 -24.22 -4.26 8.92
CA ASP A 85 -25.21 -4.89 9.81
C ASP A 85 -24.81 -6.35 10.18
N LEU A 86 -23.60 -6.79 9.83
CA LEU A 86 -23.09 -8.14 10.11
C LEU A 86 -22.26 -8.18 11.40
N HIS A 87 -22.18 -9.36 12.01
CA HIS A 87 -21.24 -9.60 13.12
C HIS A 87 -19.80 -9.61 12.63
N ILE A 88 -18.95 -8.80 13.26
CA ILE A 88 -17.55 -8.64 12.87
C ILE A 88 -16.63 -9.42 13.82
N VAL A 89 -15.63 -10.09 13.25
CA VAL A 89 -14.50 -10.67 13.98
C VAL A 89 -13.23 -9.93 13.56
N VAL A 90 -12.51 -9.39 14.53
CA VAL A 90 -11.21 -8.75 14.28
C VAL A 90 -10.09 -9.76 14.50
N VAL A 91 -9.30 -10.02 13.46
CA VAL A 91 -8.09 -10.83 13.54
C VAL A 91 -6.89 -9.90 13.44
N SER A 92 -6.03 -9.88 14.45
CA SER A 92 -4.84 -9.04 14.50
C SER A 92 -3.59 -9.83 14.86
N VAL A 93 -2.45 -9.40 14.32
CA VAL A 93 -1.13 -9.98 14.60
C VAL A 93 -0.18 -8.86 15.04
N ALA A 94 0.27 -8.91 16.29
CA ALA A 94 1.22 -7.96 16.87
C ALA A 94 2.52 -8.65 17.28
N GLY A 95 3.61 -7.89 17.42
CA GLY A 95 4.91 -8.40 17.87
C GLY A 95 6.11 -7.69 17.24
N ALA A 96 7.32 -8.19 17.51
CA ALA A 96 8.57 -7.55 17.14
C ALA A 96 8.75 -7.32 15.62
N PHE A 97 9.51 -6.29 15.29
CA PHE A 97 9.82 -5.93 13.90
C PHE A 97 10.60 -7.07 13.22
N ARG A 98 10.25 -7.35 11.95
CA ARG A 98 10.88 -8.40 11.11
C ARG A 98 10.70 -9.85 11.59
N LYS A 99 9.67 -10.15 12.38
CA LYS A 99 9.30 -11.54 12.75
C LYS A 99 8.27 -12.21 11.82
N GLY A 100 8.10 -11.69 10.60
CA GLY A 100 7.21 -12.32 9.60
C GLY A 100 5.71 -12.11 9.83
N LYS A 101 5.30 -11.01 10.51
CA LYS A 101 3.87 -10.72 10.74
C LYS A 101 3.07 -10.59 9.44
N SER A 102 3.57 -9.79 8.48
CA SER A 102 2.93 -9.63 7.18
C SER A 102 2.89 -10.93 6.38
N PHE A 103 3.92 -11.78 6.53
CA PHE A 103 3.94 -13.12 5.92
C PHE A 103 2.83 -14.02 6.48
N LEU A 104 2.61 -14.01 7.79
CA LEU A 104 1.52 -14.77 8.40
C LEU A 104 0.15 -14.26 7.95
N LEU A 105 -0.04 -12.95 7.86
CA LEU A 105 -1.30 -12.36 7.37
C LEU A 105 -1.56 -12.72 5.90
N ASP A 106 -0.54 -12.71 5.04
CA ASP A 106 -0.67 -13.16 3.65
C ASP A 106 -1.11 -14.63 3.54
N PHE A 107 -0.56 -15.49 4.38
CA PHE A 107 -1.00 -16.89 4.48
C PHE A 107 -2.47 -17.00 4.92
N MET A 108 -2.89 -16.23 5.93
CA MET A 108 -4.29 -16.20 6.39
C MET A 108 -5.24 -15.75 5.27
N LEU A 109 -4.89 -14.69 4.53
CA LEU A 109 -5.66 -14.22 3.38
C LEU A 109 -5.82 -15.32 2.34
N ARG A 110 -4.73 -16.00 1.97
CA ARG A 110 -4.77 -17.13 1.04
C ARG A 110 -5.69 -18.26 1.53
N CYS A 111 -5.71 -18.54 2.83
CA CYS A 111 -6.63 -19.52 3.41
C CYS A 111 -8.11 -19.09 3.35
N MET A 112 -8.41 -17.79 3.46
CA MET A 112 -9.78 -17.27 3.39
C MET A 112 -10.32 -17.35 1.96
N TYR A 113 -9.60 -16.81 0.98
CA TYR A 113 -10.02 -16.84 -0.43
C TYR A 113 -10.16 -18.26 -1.01
N ASN A 114 -9.39 -19.22 -0.50
CA ASN A 114 -9.47 -20.61 -0.94
C ASN A 114 -10.69 -21.36 -0.40
N LYS A 115 -11.35 -20.89 0.67
CA LYS A 115 -12.55 -21.55 1.22
C LYS A 115 -13.81 -21.12 0.47
N ASP A 116 -13.87 -19.86 0.06
CA ASP A 116 -15.03 -19.30 -0.64
C ASP A 116 -15.17 -19.91 -2.05
N SER A 117 -14.06 -20.13 -2.74
CA SER A 117 -14.03 -20.81 -4.04
C SER A 117 -14.44 -22.28 -3.99
N GLN A 118 -14.30 -22.96 -2.85
CA GLN A 118 -14.77 -24.35 -2.70
C GLN A 118 -16.28 -24.42 -2.44
N MET A 119 -16.89 -23.34 -1.93
CA MET A 119 -18.34 -23.32 -1.67
C MET A 119 -19.14 -23.18 -2.97
N GLU A 120 -18.65 -22.44 -3.97
CA GLU A 120 -19.27 -22.39 -5.29
C GLU A 120 -19.16 -23.71 -6.08
N ASN A 121 -18.04 -24.43 -5.95
CA ASN A 121 -17.82 -25.69 -6.67
C ASN A 121 -18.60 -26.90 -6.09
N ASN A 122 -19.15 -26.76 -4.89
CA ASN A 122 -19.87 -27.84 -4.20
C ASN A 122 -21.40 -27.78 -4.34
N SER A 123 -21.94 -26.83 -5.09
CA SER A 123 -23.38 -26.77 -5.38
C SER A 123 -23.81 -27.61 -6.59
N LEU A 124 -22.88 -28.07 -7.43
CA LEU A 124 -23.16 -28.93 -8.60
C LEU A 124 -23.04 -30.45 -8.32
N LYS A 125 -22.81 -30.86 -7.05
CA LYS A 125 -22.63 -32.27 -6.69
C LYS A 125 -23.56 -32.79 -5.60
N ARG A 126 -24.61 -32.04 -5.24
CA ARG A 126 -25.63 -32.49 -4.27
C ARG A 126 -26.89 -33.09 -4.90
N ASP A 127 -26.90 -33.30 -6.22
CA ASP A 127 -27.86 -34.16 -6.91
C ASP A 127 -27.25 -35.54 -7.21
N CYS A 128 -27.16 -36.40 -6.18
CA CYS A 128 -27.17 -37.85 -6.34
C CYS A 128 -27.35 -38.55 -4.99
N ARG A 129 -28.61 -38.68 -4.57
CA ARG A 129 -29.33 -39.94 -4.29
C ARG A 129 -30.42 -39.73 -3.24
#